data_AF-A0A4Q1F0T6-F1
#
_entry.id   AF-A0A4Q1F0T6-F1
#
_cell.length_a   1.000
_cell.length_b   1.000
_cell.length_c   1.000
_cell.angle_alpha   90.00
_cell.angle_beta   90.00
_cell.angle_gamma   90.00
#
_symmetry.space_group_name_H-M   'P 1'
#
loop_
_entity.id
_entity.type
_entity.pdbx_description
1 polymer ?
#
loop_
_entity_poly.entity_id
_entity_poly.type
_entity_poly.pdbx_seq_one_letter_code
_entity_poly.pdbx_strand_id
1 'polypeptide(L)'
;AQDDNYSAVPSSTAAVTVGTVTSNDTLNGAAVTASNTDVTPIRTGPLSIDSEGVLTLDANTVSGSYSITYQLCEVGANPSNCDTATATVVV
;
A
#
# COMPACT_ATOMS: atom_id res chain seq x y z
N ALA A 1 10.04 -1.81 5.20
CA ALA A 1 8.70 -2.13 4.72
C ALA A 1 8.74 -3.53 4.15
N GLN A 2 7.74 -4.34 4.44
CA GLN A 2 7.58 -5.70 4.00
C GLN A 2 6.63 -5.72 2.81
N ASP A 3 6.92 -6.54 1.81
CA ASP A 3 6.02 -6.71 0.67
C ASP A 3 4.70 -7.35 1.11
N ASP A 4 3.61 -6.93 0.45
CA ASP A 4 2.27 -7.39 0.73
C ASP A 4 1.73 -8.25 -0.42
N ASN A 5 0.99 -9.30 -0.07
CA ASN A 5 0.36 -10.16 -1.06
C ASN A 5 -1.11 -10.42 -0.71
N TYR A 6 -1.99 -9.98 -1.61
CA TYR A 6 -3.44 -10.13 -1.52
C TYR A 6 -3.90 -11.04 -2.66
N SER A 7 -4.38 -12.23 -2.30
CA SER A 7 -4.82 -13.25 -3.27
C SER A 7 -6.33 -13.42 -3.27
N ALA A 8 -6.89 -13.77 -4.43
CA ALA A 8 -8.32 -14.00 -4.62
C ALA A 8 -9.20 -12.80 -4.23
N VAL A 9 -8.74 -11.59 -4.57
CA VAL A 9 -9.49 -10.35 -4.32
C VAL A 9 -10.64 -10.26 -5.32
N PRO A 10 -11.91 -10.24 -4.89
CA PRO A 10 -13.02 -10.21 -5.81
C PRO A 10 -13.07 -8.88 -6.56
N SER A 11 -13.26 -8.93 -7.88
CA SER A 11 -13.67 -7.75 -8.65
C SER A 11 -15.16 -7.48 -8.44
N SER A 12 -15.55 -6.21 -8.43
CA SER A 12 -16.94 -5.78 -8.28
C SER A 12 -17.24 -4.57 -9.17
N THR A 13 -18.51 -4.19 -9.30
CA THR A 13 -18.91 -2.96 -10.02
C THR A 13 -18.59 -1.67 -9.24
N ALA A 14 -18.14 -1.80 -7.99
CA ALA A 14 -17.62 -0.73 -7.16
C ALA A 14 -16.14 -0.98 -6.82
N ALA A 15 -15.45 0.07 -6.37
CA ALA A 15 -14.10 -0.08 -5.85
C ALA A 15 -14.10 -1.00 -4.61
N VAL A 16 -13.06 -1.80 -4.46
CA VAL A 16 -12.91 -2.76 -3.36
C VAL A 16 -11.74 -2.32 -2.50
N THR A 17 -11.99 -2.08 -1.22
CA THR A 17 -10.92 -1.95 -0.23
C THR A 17 -10.28 -3.32 -0.02
N VAL A 18 -9.01 -3.44 -0.39
CA VAL A 18 -8.25 -4.69 -0.35
C VAL A 18 -7.68 -4.92 1.05
N GLY A 19 -7.13 -3.89 1.66
CA GLY A 19 -6.50 -3.95 2.98
C GLY A 19 -5.66 -2.71 3.28
N THR A 20 -4.87 -2.77 4.34
CA THR A 20 -3.94 -1.71 4.75
C THR A 20 -2.52 -2.24 4.69
N VAL A 21 -1.68 -1.65 3.81
CA VAL A 21 -0.32 -2.14 3.53
C VAL A 21 0.65 -1.96 4.71
N THR A 22 0.39 -0.98 5.57
CA THR A 22 1.30 -0.63 6.67
C THR A 22 1.22 -1.53 7.90
N SER A 23 0.28 -2.49 7.93
CA SER A 23 -0.08 -3.23 9.15
C SER A 23 1.03 -4.13 9.70
N ASN A 24 1.89 -4.63 8.82
CA ASN A 24 3.04 -5.48 9.12
C ASN A 24 4.37 -4.72 8.99
N ASP A 25 4.34 -3.41 8.72
CA ASP A 25 5.54 -2.66 8.43
C ASP A 25 6.25 -2.16 9.68
N THR A 26 7.58 -2.16 9.57
CA THR A 26 8.46 -1.46 10.50
C THR A 26 9.37 -0.50 9.76
N LEU A 27 9.62 0.65 10.37
CA LEU A 27 10.64 1.61 9.95
C LEU A 27 11.60 1.81 11.13
N ASN A 28 12.91 1.64 10.90
CA ASN A 28 13.94 1.62 11.97
C ASN A 28 13.66 0.64 13.12
N GLY A 29 12.97 -0.48 12.84
CA GLY A 29 12.60 -1.47 13.86
C GLY A 29 11.43 -1.07 14.76
N ALA A 30 10.80 0.09 14.52
CA ALA A 30 9.56 0.50 15.16
C ALA A 30 8.38 0.20 14.22
N ALA A 31 7.23 -0.15 14.79
CA ALA A 31 6.00 -0.32 14.02
C ALA A 31 5.59 1.01 13.36
N VAL A 32 5.11 0.92 12.13
CA VAL A 32 4.62 2.06 11.37
C VAL A 32 3.27 2.52 11.93
N THR A 33 3.12 3.83 12.06
CA THR A 33 1.90 4.50 12.50
C THR A 33 1.72 5.82 11.75
N ALA A 34 0.50 6.34 11.70
CA ALA A 34 0.24 7.67 11.14
C ALA A 34 0.96 8.82 11.89
N SER A 35 1.54 8.56 13.07
CA SER A 35 2.24 9.56 13.88
C SER A 35 3.75 9.64 13.62
N ASN A 36 4.35 8.58 13.10
CA ASN A 36 5.80 8.45 12.91
C ASN A 36 6.21 8.16 11.46
N THR A 37 5.25 7.92 10.57
CA THR A 37 5.52 7.56 9.19
C THR A 37 4.51 8.20 8.24
N ASP A 38 5.02 8.81 7.19
CA ASP A 38 4.24 9.33 6.08
C ASP A 38 4.14 8.28 4.96
N VAL A 39 2.92 8.05 4.48
CA VAL A 39 2.65 7.31 3.24
C VAL A 39 2.30 8.30 2.14
N THR A 40 3.02 8.25 1.03
CA THR A 40 2.68 9.11 -0.12
C THR A 40 1.55 8.46 -0.92
N PRO A 41 0.39 9.12 -1.10
CA PRO A 41 -0.68 8.58 -1.93
C PRO A 41 -0.21 8.30 -3.35
N ILE A 42 -0.53 7.12 -3.86
CA ILE A 42 -0.05 6.66 -5.16
C ILE A 42 -1.10 5.81 -5.87
N ARG A 43 -1.10 5.85 -7.20
CA ARG A 43 -1.95 5.04 -8.07
C ARG A 43 -1.10 4.38 -9.14
N THR A 44 -1.32 3.10 -9.40
CA THR A 44 -0.63 2.32 -10.43
C THR A 44 -1.60 1.30 -11.02
N GLY A 45 -1.93 1.45 -12.31
CA GLY A 45 -2.97 0.64 -12.93
C GLY A 45 -4.30 0.74 -12.17
N PRO A 46 -4.97 -0.39 -11.85
CA PRO A 46 -6.22 -0.40 -11.09
C PRO A 46 -6.03 -0.28 -9.58
N LEU A 47 -4.79 -0.14 -9.09
CA LEU A 47 -4.49 -0.06 -7.67
C LEU A 47 -4.23 1.38 -7.22
N SER A 48 -4.67 1.72 -6.02
CA SER A 48 -4.29 2.96 -5.34
C SER A 48 -4.08 2.74 -3.84
N ILE A 49 -3.14 3.47 -3.26
CA ILE A 49 -2.86 3.55 -1.83
C ILE A 49 -3.05 5.00 -1.39
N ASP A 50 -3.80 5.25 -0.32
CA ASP A 50 -3.98 6.58 0.27
C ASP A 50 -2.95 6.89 1.38
N SER A 51 -3.07 8.06 2.01
CA SER A 51 -2.15 8.51 3.08
C SER A 51 -2.23 7.66 4.35
N GLU A 52 -3.32 6.91 4.52
CA GLU A 52 -3.53 6.00 5.63
C GLU A 52 -2.98 4.59 5.31
N GLY A 53 -2.46 4.38 4.09
CA GLY A 53 -1.96 3.09 3.63
C GLY A 53 -3.06 2.14 3.17
N VAL A 54 -4.28 2.61 2.92
CA VAL A 54 -5.39 1.77 2.45
C VAL A 54 -5.23 1.47 0.97
N LEU A 55 -5.05 0.20 0.65
CA LEU A 55 -5.01 -0.31 -0.72
C LEU A 55 -6.43 -0.53 -1.24
N THR A 56 -6.72 0.09 -2.37
CA THR A 56 -8.00 -0.02 -3.08
C THR A 56 -7.78 -0.55 -4.49
N LEU A 57 -8.63 -1.49 -4.90
CA LEU A 57 -8.77 -2.01 -6.26
C LEU A 57 -9.94 -1.31 -6.95
N ASP A 58 -9.71 -0.78 -8.15
CA ASP A 58 -10.74 -0.13 -8.95
C ASP A 58 -11.88 -1.08 -9.35
N ALA A 59 -13.07 -0.51 -9.54
CA ALA A 59 -14.24 -1.22 -10.05
C ALA A 59 -13.97 -1.84 -11.43
N ASN A 60 -14.62 -2.98 -11.70
CA ASN A 60 -14.57 -3.70 -12.98
C ASN A 60 -13.15 -4.09 -13.41
N THR A 61 -12.24 -4.31 -12.45
CA THR A 61 -10.90 -4.81 -12.75
C THR A 61 -10.99 -6.25 -13.29
N VAL A 62 -10.30 -6.51 -14.39
CA VAL A 62 -10.24 -7.84 -15.02
C VAL A 62 -9.35 -8.76 -14.17
N SER A 63 -9.62 -10.06 -14.18
CA SER A 63 -8.75 -11.05 -13.53
C SER A 63 -7.30 -10.94 -14.03
N GLY A 64 -6.36 -10.94 -13.09
CA GLY A 64 -4.96 -10.67 -13.36
C GLY A 64 -4.16 -10.41 -12.10
N SER A 65 -2.85 -10.26 -12.27
CA SER A 65 -1.93 -9.86 -11.19
C SER A 65 -1.49 -8.42 -11.40
N TYR A 66 -1.65 -7.61 -10.36
CA TYR A 66 -1.33 -6.19 -10.35
C TYR A 66 -0.41 -5.87 -9.18
N SER A 67 0.59 -5.01 -9.41
CA SER A 67 1.54 -4.61 -8.38
C SER A 67 1.62 -3.09 -8.24
N ILE A 68 1.78 -2.60 -7.02
CA ILE A 68 2.02 -1.19 -6.70
C ILE A 68 3.17 -1.10 -5.69
N THR A 69 4.18 -0.29 -6.00
CA THR A 69 5.28 -0.01 -5.07
C THR A 69 4.97 1.26 -4.30
N TYR A 70 5.00 1.18 -2.98
CA TYR A 70 4.76 2.30 -2.08
C TYR A 70 6.01 2.62 -1.26
N GLN A 71 6.02 3.82 -0.68
CA GLN A 71 7.11 4.33 0.13
C GLN A 71 6.58 4.81 1.48
N LEU A 72 7.35 4.49 2.52
CA LEU A 72 7.16 4.91 3.90
C LEU A 72 8.33 5.81 4.28
N CYS A 73 8.07 7.01 4.77
CA CYS A 73 9.10 7.94 5.19
C CYS A 73 8.93 8.34 6.66
N GLU A 74 10.03 8.44 7.40
CA GLU A 74 10.03 8.90 8.78
C GLU A 74 9.63 10.39 8.83
N VAL A 75 8.60 10.70 9.63
CA VAL A 75 8.06 12.06 9.74
C VAL A 75 9.14 13.00 10.25
N GLY A 76 9.44 14.04 9.45
CA GLY A 76 10.36 15.11 9.84
C GLY A 76 11.85 14.74 9.83
N ALA A 77 12.23 13.57 9.30
CA ALA A 77 13.63 13.18 9.18
C ALA A 77 14.39 14.06 8.16
N ASN A 78 15.57 14.55 8.54
CA ASN A 78 16.50 15.26 7.66
C ASN A 78 17.96 14.88 7.99
N PRO A 79 18.66 14.11 7.14
CA PRO A 79 18.24 13.66 5.81
C PRO A 79 17.04 12.70 5.86
N SER A 80 16.33 12.59 4.75
CA SER A 80 15.15 11.72 4.64
C SER A 80 15.52 10.27 4.95
N ASN A 81 14.68 9.60 5.73
CA ASN A 81 14.78 8.18 6.01
C ASN A 81 13.51 7.50 5.53
N CYS A 82 13.61 6.77 4.42
CA CYS A 82 12.47 6.10 3.81
C CYS A 82 12.78 4.66 3.45
N ASP A 83 11.74 3.85 3.40
CA ASP A 83 11.77 2.47 2.95
C ASP A 83 10.64 2.21 1.95
N THR A 84 10.82 1.23 1.06
CA THR A 84 9.85 0.91 0.00
C THR A 84 9.44 -0.54 0.07
N ALA A 85 8.17 -0.82 -0.25
CA ALA A 85 7.65 -2.18 -0.39
C ALA A 85 6.68 -2.26 -1.56
N THR A 86 6.40 -3.50 -1.98
CA THR A 86 5.50 -3.80 -3.09
C THR A 86 4.27 -4.54 -2.58
N ALA A 87 3.09 -4.02 -2.90
CA ALA A 87 1.83 -4.73 -2.72
C ALA A 87 1.42 -5.41 -4.05
N THR A 88 1.16 -6.71 -3.99
CA THR A 88 0.66 -7.50 -5.12
C THR A 88 -0.78 -7.93 -4.88
N VAL A 89 -1.63 -7.73 -5.87
CA VAL A 89 -3.06 -8.08 -5.85
C VAL A 89 -3.38 -9.03 -6.99
N VAL A 90 -3.91 -10.21 -6.65
CA VAL A 90 -4.44 -11.17 -7.61
C VAL A 90 -5.96 -11.16 -7.56
N VAL A 91 -6.57 -10.81 -8.69
CA VAL A 91 -8.02 -10.71 -8.92
C VAL A 91 -8.58 -11.98 -9.56
#